data_AF-A0A925S9B4-F1
#
_entry.id   AF-A0A925S9B4-F1
#
_cell.length_a   1.000
_cell.length_b   1.000
_cell.length_c   1.000
_cell.angle_alpha   90.00
_cell.angle_beta   90.00
_cell.angle_gamma   90.00
#
_symmetry.space_group_name_H-M   'P 1'
#
loop_
_entity.id
_entity.type
_entity.pdbx_description
1 polymer ?
#
loop_
_entity_poly.entity_id
_entity_poly.type
_entity_poly.pdbx_seq_one_letter_code
_entity_poly.pdbx_strand_id
1 'polypeptide(L)'
;MEGFGLPANADTWQDLLVVPELQARMTVLDRHNNVVARLGDDQARITGQGGNEIRTRPKDWIPGKFVHPHDACFGQDGSIFVAEWVASGRISKLKPLS
;
A
#
# COMPACT_ATOMS: atom_id res chain seq x y z
N MET A 1 -1.02 -17.00 -1.07
CA MET A 1 0.29 -16.61 -0.53
C MET A 1 0.10 -16.34 0.95
N GLU A 2 0.80 -17.07 1.81
CA GLU A 2 0.76 -16.80 3.25
C GLU A 2 1.43 -15.45 3.54
N GLY A 3 0.92 -14.73 4.54
CA GLY A 3 1.51 -13.47 4.98
C GLY A 3 1.19 -12.23 4.11
N PHE A 4 0.35 -12.34 3.07
CA PHE A 4 -0.14 -11.20 2.27
C PHE A 4 -1.64 -10.97 2.44
N GLY A 5 -2.06 -9.72 2.39
CA GLY A 5 -3.43 -9.26 2.53
C GLY A 5 -4.05 -8.83 1.21
N LEU A 6 -4.40 -9.81 0.36
CA LEU A 6 -4.99 -9.62 -0.97
C LEU A 6 -4.13 -8.71 -1.89
N PRO A 7 -3.00 -9.22 -2.42
CA PRO A 7 -2.18 -8.50 -3.41
C PRO A 7 -2.99 -8.03 -4.62
N ALA A 8 -2.78 -6.79 -5.06
CA ALA A 8 -3.57 -6.18 -6.15
C ALA A 8 -2.77 -5.91 -7.44
N ASN A 9 -1.50 -5.53 -7.32
CA ASN A 9 -0.58 -5.34 -8.45
C ASN A 9 0.88 -5.63 -8.02
N ALA A 10 1.81 -5.51 -8.96
CA ALA A 10 3.25 -5.66 -8.77
C ALA A 10 3.99 -4.72 -9.72
N ASP A 11 4.99 -3.99 -9.23
CA ASP A 11 5.90 -3.18 -10.05
C ASP A 11 7.34 -3.25 -9.52
N THR A 12 8.32 -3.12 -10.41
CA THR A 12 9.74 -3.32 -10.08
C THR A 12 10.57 -2.08 -10.31
N TRP A 13 11.54 -1.84 -9.44
CA TRP A 13 12.57 -0.82 -9.61
C TRP A 13 13.90 -1.29 -9.03
N GLN A 14 14.92 -1.35 -9.89
CA GLN A 14 16.19 -2.00 -9.57
C GLN A 14 15.95 -3.44 -9.06
N ASP A 15 16.49 -3.79 -7.89
CA ASP A 15 16.34 -5.10 -7.25
C ASP A 15 15.11 -5.18 -6.31
N LEU A 16 14.21 -4.19 -6.36
CA LEU A 16 13.02 -4.13 -5.51
C LEU A 16 11.74 -4.42 -6.30
N LEU A 17 10.83 -5.15 -5.66
CA LEU A 17 9.47 -5.37 -6.11
C LEU A 17 8.50 -4.77 -5.08
N VAL A 18 7.54 -3.98 -5.54
CA VAL A 18 6.49 -3.40 -4.69
C VAL A 18 5.15 -4.06 -4.97
N VAL A 19 4.43 -4.40 -3.91
CA VAL A 19 3.14 -5.10 -3.95
C VAL A 19 2.14 -4.37 -3.04
N PRO A 20 1.18 -3.59 -3.61
CA PRO A 20 0.03 -3.09 -2.84
C PRO A 20 -0.90 -4.25 -2.45
N GLU A 21 -1.45 -4.17 -1.24
CA GLU A 21 -2.31 -5.18 -0.64
C GLU A 21 -3.65 -4.55 -0.22
N LEU A 22 -4.77 -5.05 -0.76
CA LEU A 22 -6.12 -4.49 -0.53
C LEU A 22 -6.52 -4.48 0.96
N GLN A 23 -5.91 -5.33 1.78
CA GLN A 23 -6.03 -5.28 3.24
C GLN A 23 -5.07 -4.26 3.87
N ALA A 24 -4.89 -3.12 3.22
CA ALA A 24 -4.31 -1.88 3.76
C ALA A 24 -2.83 -1.90 4.14
N ARG A 25 -1.96 -2.24 3.18
CA ARG A 25 -0.53 -1.93 3.24
C ARG A 25 0.15 -2.05 1.89
N MET A 26 1.44 -1.76 1.87
CA MET A 26 2.35 -2.11 0.78
C MET A 26 3.46 -3.01 1.29
N THR A 27 3.77 -4.10 0.59
CA THR A 27 4.95 -4.93 0.85
C THR A 27 6.02 -4.64 -0.20
N VAL A 28 7.27 -4.46 0.24
CA VAL A 28 8.45 -4.34 -0.63
C VAL A 28 9.30 -5.59 -0.45
N LEU A 29 9.68 -6.20 -1.56
CA LEU A 29 10.51 -7.40 -1.63
C LEU A 29 11.85 -7.10 -2.29
N ASP A 30 12.90 -7.81 -1.91
CA ASP A 30 14.16 -7.85 -2.66
C ASP A 30 14.13 -8.86 -3.83
N ARG A 31 15.21 -8.91 -4.61
CA ARG A 31 15.41 -9.87 -5.72
C ARG A 31 15.34 -11.36 -5.34
N HIS A 32 15.37 -11.68 -4.05
CA HIS A 32 15.25 -13.03 -3.51
C HIS A 32 13.85 -13.29 -2.94
N ASN A 33 12.91 -12.37 -3.14
CA ASN A 33 11.54 -12.37 -2.60
C ASN A 33 11.49 -12.28 -1.06
N ASN A 34 12.54 -11.80 -0.40
CA ASN A 34 12.49 -11.51 1.03
C ASN A 34 11.73 -10.21 1.26
N VAL A 35 10.88 -10.17 2.29
CA VAL A 35 10.24 -8.92 2.72
C VAL A 35 11.28 -7.99 3.33
N VAL A 36 11.55 -6.88 2.65
CA VAL A 36 12.49 -5.85 3.14
C VAL A 36 11.77 -4.68 3.82
N ALA A 37 10.49 -4.45 3.49
CA ALA A 37 9.68 -3.47 4.18
C ALA A 37 8.17 -3.76 4.07
N ARG A 38 7.41 -3.27 5.06
CA ARG A 38 5.96 -3.08 4.98
C ARG A 38 5.62 -1.65 5.32
N LEU A 39 4.94 -0.97 4.42
CA LEU A 39 4.68 0.47 4.49
C LEU A 39 3.19 0.73 4.68
N GLY A 40 2.87 1.70 5.52
CA GLY A 40 1.53 2.24 5.72
C GLY A 40 0.47 1.26 6.23
N ASP A 41 0.89 0.27 7.01
CA ASP A 41 0.05 -0.82 7.53
C ASP A 41 -1.14 -0.34 8.38
N ASP A 42 -2.37 -0.64 7.97
CA ASP A 42 -3.60 -0.41 8.75
C ASP A 42 -4.53 -1.64 8.72
N GLN A 43 -3.96 -2.86 8.58
CA GLN A 43 -4.77 -4.06 8.33
C GLN A 43 -5.81 -4.29 9.41
N ALA A 44 -5.43 -4.17 10.69
CA ALA A 44 -6.31 -4.45 11.82
C ALA A 44 -7.60 -3.62 11.80
N ARG A 45 -7.53 -2.34 11.41
CA ARG A 45 -8.69 -1.47 11.27
C ARG A 45 -9.48 -1.80 10.01
N ILE A 46 -8.81 -2.04 8.89
CA ILE A 46 -9.45 -2.20 7.58
C ILE A 46 -10.11 -3.57 7.41
N THR A 47 -9.54 -4.62 8.00
CA THR A 47 -10.14 -5.96 8.03
C THR A 47 -11.04 -6.18 9.24
N GLY A 48 -11.05 -5.24 10.18
CA GLY A 48 -11.93 -5.26 11.35
C GLY A 48 -13.39 -4.97 11.00
N GLN A 49 -14.26 -5.12 12.00
CA GLN A 49 -15.69 -4.80 11.85
C GLN A 49 -15.86 -3.32 11.48
N GLY A 50 -16.57 -3.04 10.38
CA GLY A 50 -16.78 -1.67 9.91
C GLY A 50 -15.57 -1.05 9.17
N GLY A 51 -14.54 -1.85 8.89
CA GLY A 51 -13.29 -1.42 8.25
C GLY A 51 -13.46 -1.06 6.78
N ASN A 52 -14.27 -1.81 6.03
CA ASN A 52 -14.54 -1.55 4.60
C ASN A 52 -15.19 -0.18 4.36
N GLU A 53 -15.92 0.36 5.33
CA GLU A 53 -16.59 1.64 5.26
C GLU A 53 -15.63 2.81 5.51
N ILE A 54 -14.43 2.57 6.03
CA ILE A 54 -13.41 3.63 6.20
C ILE A 54 -13.11 4.28 4.85
N ARG A 55 -13.14 3.52 3.75
CA ARG A 55 -12.90 4.04 2.38
C ARG A 55 -13.87 5.14 1.95
N THR A 56 -15.06 5.22 2.57
CA THR A 56 -16.05 6.26 2.29
C THR A 56 -16.09 7.39 3.33
N ARG A 57 -15.23 7.33 4.35
CA ARG A 57 -15.21 8.28 5.47
C ARG A 57 -13.84 8.97 5.56
N PRO A 58 -13.59 10.06 4.79
CA PRO A 58 -12.31 10.78 4.79
C PRO A 58 -11.80 11.21 6.17
N LYS A 59 -12.72 11.54 7.09
CA LYS A 59 -12.39 11.89 8.48
C LYS A 59 -11.73 10.77 9.29
N ASP A 60 -11.88 9.52 8.85
CA ASP A 60 -11.32 8.34 9.51
C ASP A 60 -9.98 7.90 8.90
N TRP A 61 -9.51 8.60 7.85
CA TRP A 61 -8.22 8.30 7.21
C TRP A 61 -7.08 8.87 8.06
N ILE A 62 -6.13 8.00 8.40
CA ILE A 62 -4.98 8.37 9.22
C ILE A 62 -3.81 8.68 8.28
N PRO A 63 -3.13 9.83 8.40
CA PRO A 63 -1.92 10.12 7.63
C PRO A 63 -0.87 9.01 7.77
N GLY A 64 -0.30 8.57 6.65
CA GLY A 64 0.69 7.50 6.62
C GLY A 64 0.10 6.08 6.75
N LYS A 65 -1.23 5.93 6.78
CA LYS A 65 -1.94 4.64 6.76
C LYS A 65 -2.74 4.48 5.47
N PHE A 66 -2.66 3.30 4.87
CA PHE A 66 -3.36 3.02 3.61
C PHE A 66 -4.79 2.53 3.84
N VAL A 67 -5.64 2.78 2.86
CA VAL A 67 -7.05 2.35 2.81
C VAL A 67 -7.29 1.73 1.43
N HIS A 68 -7.30 0.39 1.38
CA HIS A 68 -7.44 -0.39 0.14
C HIS A 68 -6.56 0.10 -1.03
N PRO A 69 -5.22 0.06 -0.90
CA PRO A 69 -4.31 0.38 -2.00
C PRO A 69 -4.51 -0.67 -3.10
N HIS A 70 -4.91 -0.20 -4.28
CA HIS A 70 -5.32 -1.03 -5.41
C HIS A 70 -4.22 -1.12 -6.48
N ASP A 71 -3.32 -0.14 -6.49
CA ASP A 71 -2.19 -0.09 -7.39
C ASP A 71 -1.02 0.67 -6.74
N ALA A 72 0.20 0.35 -7.16
CA ALA A 72 1.37 1.15 -6.89
C ALA A 72 2.45 0.93 -7.95
N CYS A 73 3.20 1.99 -8.22
CA CYS A 73 4.35 1.94 -9.11
C CYS A 73 5.50 2.80 -8.60
N PHE A 74 6.70 2.46 -9.04
CA PHE A 74 7.89 3.25 -8.77
C PHE A 74 7.98 4.47 -9.70
N GLY A 75 8.41 5.59 -9.14
CA GLY A 75 8.96 6.70 -9.89
C GLY A 75 10.41 6.44 -10.29
N GLN A 76 10.90 7.19 -11.29
CA GLN A 76 12.30 7.06 -11.74
C GLN A 76 13.32 7.38 -10.63
N ASP A 77 12.94 8.21 -9.66
CA ASP A 77 13.73 8.62 -8.49
C ASP A 77 13.64 7.64 -7.30
N GLY A 78 13.02 6.47 -7.47
CA GLY A 78 12.78 5.50 -6.39
C GLY A 78 11.65 5.90 -5.45
N SER A 79 10.92 6.99 -5.74
CA SER A 79 9.65 7.25 -5.07
C SER A 79 8.60 6.19 -5.42
N ILE A 80 7.55 6.09 -4.63
CA ILE A 80 6.46 5.15 -4.87
C ILE A 80 5.15 5.92 -4.93
N PHE A 81 4.41 5.76 -6.02
CA PHE A 81 3.04 6.26 -6.16
C PHE A 81 2.08 5.13 -5.81
N VAL A 82 1.06 5.44 -5.00
CA VAL A 82 0.07 4.46 -4.54
C VAL A 82 -1.32 4.99 -4.84
N ALA A 83 -2.15 4.18 -5.49
CA ALA A 83 -3.55 4.48 -5.77
C ALA A 83 -4.46 3.72 -4.80
N GLU A 84 -5.30 4.47 -4.09
CA GLU A 84 -6.21 3.94 -3.07
C GLU A 84 -7.65 4.05 -3.52
N TRP A 85 -8.40 2.94 -3.37
CA TRP A 85 -9.82 2.91 -3.71
C TRP A 85 -10.67 3.47 -2.56
N VAL A 86 -10.64 4.79 -2.45
CA VAL A 86 -11.45 5.58 -1.51
C VAL A 86 -12.47 6.45 -2.25
N ALA A 87 -13.45 7.01 -1.56
CA ALA A 87 -14.60 7.69 -2.17
C ALA A 87 -14.24 8.84 -3.13
N SER A 88 -13.18 9.59 -2.84
CA SER A 88 -12.68 10.66 -3.72
C SER A 88 -11.68 10.16 -4.78
N GLY A 89 -11.23 8.91 -4.68
CA GLY A 89 -9.91 8.50 -5.15
C GLY A 89 -8.80 9.19 -4.33
N ARG A 90 -7.64 8.53 -4.22
CA ARG A 90 -6.45 9.14 -3.61
C ARG A 90 -5.19 8.57 -4.24
N ILE A 91 -4.26 9.46 -4.57
CA ILE A 91 -2.90 9.11 -5.00
C ILE A 91 -1.93 9.64 -3.94
N SER A 92 -1.15 8.75 -3.34
CA SER A 92 -0.12 9.07 -2.35
C SER A 92 1.26 8.93 -2.99
N LYS A 93 2.16 9.90 -2.81
CA LYS A 93 3.58 9.78 -3.20
C LYS A 93 4.45 9.59 -1.97
N LEU A 94 5.11 8.45 -1.86
CA LEU A 94 6.12 8.15 -0.84
C LEU A 94 7.48 8.52 -1.41
N LYS A 95 8.25 9.31 -0.67
CA LYS A 95 9.60 9.73 -1.07
C LYS A 95 10.65 8.92 -0.31
N PRO A 96 11.77 8.55 -0.94
CA PRO A 96 12.93 8.04 -0.21
C PRO A 96 13.35 9.06 0.87
N LEU A 97 13.80 8.55 2.02
CA LEU A 97 14.48 9.39 3.00
C LEU A 97 15.88 9.70 2.48
N SER A 98 16.24 10.98 2.48
CA SER A 98 17.58 11.48 2.13
C SER A 98 18.58 11.27 3.25
#